data_AF-A0A9X2IB65-F1
#
_entry.id   AF-A0A9X2IB65-F1
#
_cell.length_a   1.000
_cell.length_b   1.000
_cell.length_c   1.000
_cell.angle_alpha   90.00
_cell.angle_beta   90.00
_cell.angle_gamma   90.00
#
_symmetry.space_group_name_H-M   'P 1'
#
loop_
_entity.id
_entity.type
_entity.pdbx_description
1 polymer ?
#
loop_
_entity_poly.entity_id
_entity_poly.type
_entity_poly.pdbx_seq_one_letter_code
_entity_poly.pdbx_strand_id
1 'polypeptide(L)'
;MKYLTVFCLLFLPVWLFAQEDCACCTQQHNQFDFWLGEWEVFNEEGEKLGENHIKKLENNCLVSENWQGDRGGSGKSFNYYDPKDETWNQLWVSNIGTILKLKGKAEPGKMVLKSQMVKDKKGNYYNQITWTRNQDGSVSQLWEIMDENDKLLTETFNGIYRKKD
;
A
#
# COMPACT_ATOMS: atom_id res chain seq x y z
N MET A 1 -17.92 -71.54 -4.41
CA MET A 1 -18.20 -70.12 -4.14
C MET A 1 -16.88 -69.35 -4.22
N LYS A 2 -16.60 -68.68 -5.35
CA LYS A 2 -15.39 -67.86 -5.53
C LYS A 2 -15.83 -66.39 -5.41
N TYR A 3 -15.38 -65.70 -4.38
CA TYR A 3 -15.63 -64.27 -4.20
C TYR A 3 -14.67 -63.50 -5.12
N LEU A 4 -15.23 -62.74 -6.06
CA LEU A 4 -14.49 -61.85 -6.94
C LEU A 4 -14.40 -60.49 -6.24
N THR A 5 -13.27 -60.21 -5.60
CA THR A 5 -13.02 -58.92 -4.95
C THR A 5 -12.74 -57.86 -6.02
N VAL A 6 -13.70 -56.96 -6.26
CA VAL A 6 -13.51 -55.81 -7.16
C VAL A 6 -12.81 -54.70 -6.38
N PHE A 7 -11.58 -54.39 -6.77
CA PHE A 7 -10.81 -53.28 -6.21
C PHE A 7 -11.18 -51.99 -6.95
N CYS A 8 -12.01 -51.14 -6.33
CA CYS A 8 -12.39 -49.85 -6.89
C CYS A 8 -11.26 -48.84 -6.62
N LEU A 9 -10.45 -48.54 -7.63
CA LEU A 9 -9.41 -47.50 -7.59
C LEU A 9 -10.08 -46.12 -7.64
N LEU A 10 -10.24 -45.49 -6.48
CA LEU A 10 -10.65 -44.09 -6.35
C LEU A 10 -9.51 -43.18 -6.84
N PHE A 11 -9.65 -42.62 -8.05
CA PHE A 11 -8.81 -41.52 -8.52
C PHE A 11 -9.20 -40.24 -7.78
N LEU A 12 -8.39 -39.83 -6.80
CA LEU A 12 -8.48 -38.52 -6.18
C LEU A 12 -7.88 -37.46 -7.14
N PRO A 13 -8.57 -36.35 -7.44
CA PRO A 13 -7.99 -35.27 -8.23
C PRO A 13 -6.90 -34.59 -7.40
N VAL A 14 -5.65 -34.77 -7.81
CA VAL A 14 -4.52 -34.01 -7.27
C VAL A 14 -4.61 -32.61 -7.84
N TRP A 15 -5.16 -31.68 -7.06
CA TRP A 15 -5.07 -30.25 -7.35
C TRP A 15 -3.61 -29.84 -7.15
N LEU A 16 -2.84 -29.84 -8.24
CA LEU A 16 -1.50 -29.27 -8.26
C LEU A 16 -1.65 -27.75 -8.18
N PHE A 17 -1.58 -27.20 -6.96
CA PHE A 17 -1.25 -25.80 -6.79
C PHE A 17 0.20 -25.63 -7.24
N ALA A 18 0.40 -25.11 -8.45
CA ALA A 18 1.69 -24.63 -8.87
C ALA A 18 2.09 -23.50 -7.91
N GLN A 19 3.00 -23.78 -6.98
CA GLN A 19 3.71 -22.72 -6.25
C GLN A 19 4.60 -22.04 -7.28
N GLU A 20 4.15 -20.90 -7.76
CA GLU A 20 4.99 -20.01 -8.55
C GLU A 20 6.12 -19.53 -7.61
N ASP A 21 7.33 -20.01 -7.87
CA ASP A 21 8.50 -19.80 -7.03
C ASP A 21 9.04 -18.38 -7.29
N CYS A 22 8.38 -17.36 -6.73
CA CYS A 22 8.80 -15.97 -6.83
C CYS A 22 9.07 -15.33 -5.46
N ALA A 23 10.19 -14.61 -5.37
CA ALA A 23 10.75 -14.08 -4.12
C ALA A 23 9.79 -13.15 -3.34
N CYS A 24 8.94 -12.42 -4.05
CA CYS A 24 8.08 -11.38 -3.50
C CYS A 24 6.59 -11.63 -3.77
N CYS A 25 6.20 -12.90 -3.78
CA CYS A 25 4.81 -13.33 -4.03
C CYS A 25 4.10 -13.86 -2.78
N THR A 26 4.69 -13.66 -1.60
CA THR A 26 4.04 -14.03 -0.34
C THR A 26 2.83 -13.15 -0.06
N GLN A 27 1.94 -13.61 0.83
CA GLN A 27 0.78 -12.82 1.25
C GLN A 27 1.17 -11.43 1.76
N GLN A 28 2.31 -11.31 2.45
CA GLN A 28 2.84 -10.05 2.99
C GLN A 28 3.18 -9.05 1.88
N HIS A 29 3.79 -9.50 0.79
CA HIS A 29 4.12 -8.66 -0.37
C HIS A 29 2.88 -8.18 -1.15
N ASN A 30 1.73 -8.83 -0.93
CA ASN A 30 0.46 -8.48 -1.58
C ASN A 30 -0.45 -7.61 -0.69
N GLN A 31 -0.04 -7.29 0.55
CA GLN A 31 -0.88 -6.55 1.50
C GLN A 31 -1.25 -5.14 1.03
N PHE A 32 -0.42 -4.51 0.20
CA PHE A 32 -0.67 -3.16 -0.34
C PHE A 32 -1.29 -3.17 -1.75
N ASP A 33 -1.66 -4.35 -2.28
CA ASP A 33 -2.09 -4.48 -3.68
C ASP A 33 -3.42 -3.78 -3.98
N PHE A 34 -4.21 -3.49 -2.96
CA PHE A 34 -5.46 -2.76 -3.12
C PHE A 34 -5.28 -1.33 -3.67
N TRP A 35 -4.05 -0.78 -3.60
CA TRP A 35 -3.72 0.54 -4.11
C TRP A 35 -3.20 0.52 -5.57
N LEU A 36 -2.94 -0.66 -6.14
CA LEU A 36 -2.48 -0.79 -7.52
C LEU A 36 -3.55 -0.32 -8.51
N GLY A 37 -3.13 0.48 -9.48
CA GLY A 37 -4.00 0.99 -10.54
C GLY A 37 -3.63 2.39 -11.01
N GLU A 38 -4.44 2.88 -11.93
CA GLU A 38 -4.45 4.28 -12.35
C GLU A 38 -5.65 4.98 -11.71
N TRP A 39 -5.42 6.16 -11.16
CA TRP A 39 -6.37 6.83 -10.28
C TRP A 39 -6.51 8.31 -10.63
N GLU A 40 -7.74 8.80 -10.49
CA GLU A 40 -8.01 10.21 -10.24
C GLU A 40 -8.24 10.39 -8.74
N VAL A 41 -7.67 11.45 -8.16
CA VAL A 41 -7.73 11.68 -6.71
C VAL A 41 -8.51 12.95 -6.42
N PHE A 42 -9.45 12.87 -5.48
CA PHE A 42 -10.35 13.96 -5.11
C PHE A 42 -10.26 14.27 -3.61
N ASN A 43 -10.61 15.48 -3.18
CA ASN A 43 -10.89 15.75 -1.76
C ASN A 43 -12.34 15.37 -1.40
N GLU A 44 -12.72 15.60 -0.14
CA GLU A 44 -14.07 15.31 0.36
C GLU A 44 -15.15 16.17 -0.30
N GLU A 45 -14.80 17.38 -0.75
CA GLU A 45 -15.67 18.28 -1.50
C GLU A 45 -15.87 17.86 -2.97
N GLY A 46 -15.12 16.87 -3.45
CA GLY A 46 -15.19 16.36 -4.82
C GLY A 46 -14.37 17.16 -5.84
N GLU A 47 -13.49 18.05 -5.39
CA GLU A 47 -12.50 18.70 -6.25
C GLU A 47 -11.38 17.72 -6.61
N LYS A 48 -11.01 17.66 -7.90
CA LYS A 48 -9.86 16.86 -8.34
C LYS A 48 -8.56 17.49 -7.85
N LEU A 49 -7.75 16.70 -7.16
CA LEU A 49 -6.44 17.06 -6.61
C LEU A 49 -5.30 16.68 -7.57
N GLY A 50 -5.51 15.65 -8.38
CA GLY A 50 -4.51 15.16 -9.32
C GLY A 50 -4.77 13.73 -9.76
N GLU A 51 -3.71 13.11 -10.28
CA GLU A 51 -3.72 11.75 -10.78
C GLU A 51 -2.55 10.96 -10.20
N ASN A 52 -2.76 9.66 -10.05
CA ASN A 52 -1.73 8.77 -9.53
C ASN A 52 -1.69 7.47 -10.32
N HIS A 53 -0.48 6.98 -10.59
CA HIS A 53 -0.27 5.68 -11.20
C HIS A 53 0.60 4.83 -10.28
N ILE A 54 0.01 3.75 -9.77
CA ILE A 54 0.65 2.81 -8.87
C ILE A 54 0.77 1.43 -9.52
N LYS A 55 1.99 0.91 -9.59
CA LYS A 55 2.30 -0.38 -10.23
C LYS A 55 3.35 -1.18 -9.47
N LYS A 56 3.36 -2.49 -9.70
CA LYS A 56 4.46 -3.37 -9.26
C LYS A 56 5.64 -3.30 -10.22
N LEU A 57 6.85 -3.36 -9.67
CA LEU A 57 8.15 -3.44 -10.33
C LEU A 57 8.99 -4.53 -9.67
N GLU A 58 10.17 -4.83 -10.24
CA GLU A 58 11.14 -5.81 -9.70
C GLU A 58 10.50 -7.15 -9.33
N ASN A 59 9.70 -7.72 -10.25
CA ASN A 59 9.01 -9.01 -10.06
C ASN A 59 8.22 -9.07 -8.73
N ASN A 60 7.37 -8.07 -8.50
CA ASN A 60 6.48 -7.91 -7.33
C ASN A 60 7.17 -7.45 -6.02
N CYS A 61 8.48 -7.22 -6.01
CA CYS A 61 9.19 -6.76 -4.81
C CYS A 61 8.99 -5.28 -4.49
N LEU A 62 8.51 -4.49 -5.45
CA LEU A 62 8.42 -3.04 -5.32
C LEU A 62 7.07 -2.53 -5.82
N VAL A 63 6.38 -1.73 -5.01
CA VAL A 63 5.22 -0.93 -5.43
C VAL A 63 5.69 0.50 -5.67
N SER A 64 5.64 0.93 -6.93
CA SER A 64 6.04 2.27 -7.36
C SER A 64 4.81 3.14 -7.59
N GLU A 65 4.88 4.37 -7.08
CA GLU A 65 3.90 5.42 -7.26
C GLU A 65 4.45 6.52 -8.19
N ASN A 66 3.57 7.11 -8.98
CA ASN A 66 3.83 8.31 -9.75
C ASN A 66 2.65 9.29 -9.63
N TRP A 67 2.83 10.31 -8.79
CA TRP A 67 1.85 11.36 -8.51
C TRP A 67 2.05 12.58 -9.41
N GLN A 68 0.94 13.08 -9.94
CA GLN A 68 0.87 14.35 -10.65
C GLN A 68 -0.30 15.18 -10.10
N GLY A 69 -0.02 16.27 -9.40
CA GLY A 69 -1.04 17.18 -8.89
C GLY A 69 -1.61 18.08 -9.98
N ASP A 70 -2.92 18.34 -9.92
CA ASP A 70 -3.65 19.20 -10.87
C ASP A 70 -3.25 20.68 -10.71
N ARG A 71 -2.94 21.11 -9.49
CA ARG A 71 -2.48 22.47 -9.16
C ARG A 71 -0.95 22.59 -9.15
N GLY A 72 -0.26 21.63 -9.76
CA GLY A 72 1.19 21.47 -9.69
C GLY A 72 1.64 20.61 -8.51
N GLY A 73 2.95 20.44 -8.39
CA GLY A 73 3.54 19.43 -7.51
C GLY A 73 3.46 18.04 -8.12
N SER A 74 4.57 17.32 -8.07
CA SER A 74 4.64 15.93 -8.53
C SER A 74 5.60 15.17 -7.63
N GLY A 75 5.50 13.85 -7.65
CA GLY A 75 6.35 13.02 -6.82
C GLY A 75 6.28 11.56 -7.20
N LYS A 76 7.20 10.79 -6.65
CA LYS A 76 7.25 9.35 -6.80
C LYS A 76 7.51 8.73 -5.44
N SER A 77 6.92 7.57 -5.19
CA SER A 77 7.34 6.71 -4.09
C SER A 77 7.73 5.32 -4.54
N PHE A 78 8.56 4.72 -3.70
CA PHE A 78 8.98 3.33 -3.76
C PHE A 78 8.63 2.67 -2.44
N ASN A 79 7.78 1.65 -2.51
CA ASN A 79 7.20 0.95 -1.37
C ASN A 79 7.59 -0.53 -1.45
N TYR A 80 8.13 -1.08 -0.38
CA TYR A 80 8.55 -2.49 -0.35
C TYR A 80 8.32 -3.09 1.03
N TYR A 81 8.10 -4.40 1.06
CA TYR A 81 8.07 -5.18 2.29
C TYR A 81 9.48 -5.69 2.59
N ASP A 82 9.98 -5.45 3.81
CA ASP A 82 11.24 -6.04 4.28
C ASP A 82 10.93 -7.25 5.18
N PRO A 83 11.24 -8.47 4.75
CA PRO A 83 10.99 -9.66 5.56
C PRO A 83 11.91 -9.77 6.79
N LYS A 84 12.99 -8.99 6.90
CA LYS A 84 13.91 -9.05 8.06
C LYS A 84 13.29 -8.49 9.33
N ASP A 85 12.44 -7.48 9.21
CA ASP A 85 11.78 -6.84 10.34
C ASP A 85 10.25 -6.80 10.20
N GLU A 86 9.73 -7.48 9.18
CA GLU A 86 8.31 -7.66 8.90
C GLU A 86 7.55 -6.34 8.75
N THR A 87 8.16 -5.37 8.06
CA THR A 87 7.56 -4.04 7.85
C THR A 87 7.46 -3.65 6.39
N TRP A 88 6.49 -2.80 6.10
CA TRP A 88 6.43 -2.03 4.87
C TRP A 88 7.23 -0.74 5.04
N ASN A 89 8.00 -0.39 4.01
CA ASN A 89 8.87 0.77 3.96
C ASN A 89 8.52 1.59 2.73
N GLN A 90 8.53 2.92 2.86
CA GLN A 90 8.31 3.84 1.76
C GLN A 90 9.41 4.89 1.71
N LEU A 91 9.90 5.19 0.52
CA LEU A 91 10.63 6.41 0.20
C LEU A 91 9.81 7.23 -0.80
N TRP A 92 9.38 8.41 -0.39
CA TRP A 92 8.74 9.41 -1.24
C TRP A 92 9.70 10.54 -1.56
N VAL A 93 9.70 11.00 -2.81
CA VAL A 93 10.46 12.17 -3.29
C VAL A 93 9.55 13.05 -4.15
N SER A 94 9.44 14.33 -3.81
CA SER A 94 8.69 15.32 -4.59
C SER A 94 9.59 16.16 -5.51
N ASN A 95 8.99 16.79 -6.51
CA ASN A 95 9.63 17.73 -7.44
C ASN A 95 10.14 19.02 -6.78
N ILE A 96 9.74 19.29 -5.53
CA ILE A 96 10.22 20.43 -4.73
C ILE A 96 11.28 20.02 -3.70
N GLY A 97 11.80 18.78 -3.79
CA GLY A 97 12.89 18.30 -2.94
C GLY A 97 12.46 17.76 -1.58
N THR A 98 11.16 17.61 -1.31
CA THR A 98 10.69 16.95 -0.09
C THR A 98 11.01 15.46 -0.19
N ILE A 99 11.71 14.94 0.82
CA ILE A 99 11.99 13.52 0.98
C ILE A 99 11.29 13.04 2.24
N LEU A 100 10.47 12.00 2.12
CA LEU A 100 9.79 11.38 3.25
C LEU A 100 10.12 9.89 3.28
N LYS A 101 10.56 9.42 4.43
CA LYS A 101 10.83 8.00 4.70
C LYS A 101 9.84 7.51 5.72
N LEU A 102 9.05 6.51 5.35
CA LEU A 102 8.02 5.93 6.22
C LEU A 102 8.26 4.44 6.42
N LYS A 103 7.80 3.95 7.56
CA LYS A 103 7.86 2.54 7.92
C LYS A 103 6.64 2.17 8.75
N GLY A 104 6.11 0.97 8.56
CA GLY A 104 4.93 0.52 9.30
C GLY A 104 4.44 -0.84 8.85
N LYS A 105 3.14 -1.08 9.00
CA LYS A 105 2.54 -2.39 8.77
C LYS A 105 1.18 -2.27 8.10
N ALA A 106 0.80 -3.37 7.45
CA ALA A 106 -0.57 -3.56 7.01
C ALA A 106 -1.46 -3.98 8.18
N GLU A 107 -2.70 -3.55 8.11
CA GLU A 107 -3.83 -4.01 8.92
C GLU A 107 -4.94 -4.47 7.97
N PRO A 108 -5.99 -5.16 8.44
CA PRO A 108 -7.11 -5.55 7.58
C PRO A 108 -7.71 -4.37 6.82
N GLY A 109 -7.51 -4.34 5.50
CA GLY A 109 -7.99 -3.27 4.61
C GLY A 109 -7.25 -1.95 4.73
N LYS A 110 -6.13 -1.88 5.46
CA LYS A 110 -5.36 -0.65 5.65
C LYS A 110 -3.85 -0.86 5.53
N MET A 111 -3.15 0.18 5.11
CA MET A 111 -1.69 0.30 5.25
C MET A 111 -1.41 1.53 6.10
N VAL A 112 -0.65 1.39 7.19
CA VAL A 112 -0.31 2.51 8.09
C VAL A 112 1.20 2.62 8.18
N LEU A 113 1.76 3.73 7.69
CA LEU A 113 3.20 4.00 7.70
C LEU A 113 3.50 5.30 8.44
N LYS A 114 4.57 5.32 9.23
CA LYS A 114 5.01 6.47 10.03
C LYS A 114 6.44 6.88 9.70
N SER A 115 6.74 8.17 9.77
CA SER A 115 8.13 8.64 9.76
C SER A 115 8.78 8.41 11.13
N GLN A 116 10.11 8.52 11.18
CA GLN A 116 10.78 8.71 12.46
C GLN A 116 10.38 10.05 13.08
N MET A 117 10.54 10.17 14.39
CA MET A 117 10.35 11.42 15.13
C MET A 117 11.31 12.49 14.62
N VAL A 118 10.76 13.62 14.20
CA VAL A 118 11.51 14.82 13.85
C VAL A 118 11.58 15.71 15.08
N LYS A 119 12.80 16.11 15.44
CA LYS A 119 13.03 17.05 16.54
C LYS A 119 13.06 18.47 16.01
N ASP A 120 12.10 19.29 16.43
CA ASP A 120 12.02 20.71 16.07
C ASP A 120 11.99 21.58 17.34
N LYS A 121 12.43 22.84 17.22
CA LYS A 121 12.43 23.80 18.32
C LYS A 121 11.01 24.10 18.84
N LYS A 122 9.99 23.91 18.02
CA LYS A 122 8.58 24.16 18.34
C LYS A 122 7.87 22.93 18.92
N GLY A 123 8.55 21.78 18.97
CA GLY A 123 7.98 20.51 19.42
C GLY A 123 8.38 19.36 18.50
N ASN A 124 8.49 18.17 19.07
CA ASN A 124 8.74 16.96 18.29
C ASN A 124 7.46 16.52 17.57
N TYR A 125 7.60 15.99 16.36
CA TYR A 125 6.48 15.50 15.57
C TYR A 125 6.88 14.33 14.67
N TYR A 126 5.91 13.57 14.18
CA TYR A 126 6.11 12.57 13.14
C TYR A 126 4.96 12.61 12.12
N ASN A 127 5.21 12.07 10.93
CA ASN A 127 4.20 11.93 9.89
C ASN A 127 3.56 10.54 9.98
N GLN A 128 2.24 10.45 9.88
CA GLN A 128 1.50 9.21 9.72
C GLN A 128 0.72 9.27 8.41
N ILE A 129 0.84 8.25 7.57
CA ILE A 129 0.01 8.10 6.38
C ILE A 129 -0.73 6.77 6.46
N THR A 130 -2.04 6.85 6.28
CA THR A 130 -2.94 5.70 6.25
C THR A 130 -3.62 5.61 4.90
N TRP A 131 -3.48 4.46 4.25
CA TRP A 131 -4.27 4.09 3.07
C TRP A 131 -5.34 3.10 3.51
N THR A 132 -6.60 3.36 3.16
CA THR A 132 -7.75 2.51 3.50
C THR A 132 -8.46 2.07 2.23
N ARG A 133 -8.65 0.75 2.07
CA ARG A 133 -9.48 0.20 1.01
C ARG A 133 -10.95 0.39 1.36
N ASN A 134 -11.71 1.01 0.47
CA ASN A 134 -13.15 1.22 0.64
C ASN A 134 -13.95 0.10 -0.03
N GLN A 135 -15.23 -0.02 0.34
CA GLN A 135 -16.13 -1.07 -0.15
C GLN A 135 -16.45 -0.95 -1.64
N ASP A 136 -16.45 0.27 -2.17
CA ASP A 136 -16.68 0.57 -3.59
C ASP A 136 -15.44 0.38 -4.47
N GLY A 137 -14.32 -0.06 -3.89
CA GLY A 137 -13.05 -0.24 -4.58
C GLY A 137 -12.19 1.03 -4.68
N SER A 138 -12.65 2.17 -4.17
CA SER A 138 -11.82 3.36 -3.98
C SER A 138 -10.78 3.15 -2.86
N VAL A 139 -9.79 4.03 -2.81
CA VAL A 139 -8.80 4.07 -1.71
C VAL A 139 -8.77 5.46 -1.10
N SER A 140 -8.91 5.56 0.21
CA SER A 140 -8.69 6.82 0.93
C SER A 140 -7.25 6.87 1.43
N GLN A 141 -6.57 7.98 1.20
CA GLN A 141 -5.26 8.29 1.78
C GLN A 141 -5.39 9.49 2.70
N LEU A 142 -5.00 9.31 3.97
CA LEU A 142 -4.94 10.37 4.97
C LEU A 142 -3.49 10.51 5.44
N TRP A 143 -2.92 11.71 5.28
CA TRP A 143 -1.60 12.08 5.80
C TRP A 143 -1.77 13.09 6.93
N GLU A 144 -1.38 12.68 8.13
CA GLU A 144 -1.41 13.46 9.36
C GLU A 144 0.00 13.78 9.85
N ILE A 145 0.16 14.94 10.46
CA ILE A 145 1.29 15.27 11.32
C ILE A 145 0.81 15.16 12.76
N MET A 146 1.52 14.34 13.54
CA MET A 146 1.21 14.04 14.93
C MET A 146 2.32 14.55 15.82
N ASP A 147 1.99 15.00 17.04
CA ASP A 147 3.00 15.32 18.05
C ASP A 147 3.57 14.05 18.73
N GLU A 148 4.50 14.24 19.67
CA GLU A 148 5.13 13.14 20.40
C GLU A 148 4.19 12.36 21.34
N ASN A 149 2.97 12.85 21.57
CA ASN A 149 1.95 12.23 22.41
C ASN A 149 0.77 11.69 21.57
N ASP A 150 1.00 11.42 20.28
CA ASP A 150 0.00 10.93 19.32
C ASP A 150 -1.21 11.88 19.16
N LYS A 151 -1.04 13.19 19.42
CA LYS A 151 -2.08 14.17 19.15
C LYS A 151 -1.94 14.71 17.73
N LEU A 152 -3.06 14.77 17.01
CA LEU A 152 -3.14 15.41 15.70
C LEU A 152 -2.74 16.88 15.79
N LEU A 153 -1.73 17.26 15.01
CA LEU A 153 -1.33 18.66 14.80
C LEU A 153 -1.95 19.22 13.53
N THR A 154 -1.92 18.46 12.42
CA THR A 154 -2.39 18.91 11.11
C THR A 154 -2.70 17.74 10.19
N GLU A 155 -3.76 17.85 9.40
CA GLU A 155 -3.98 17.00 8.22
C GLU A 155 -3.31 17.65 7.01
N THR A 156 -2.28 16.99 6.48
CA THR A 156 -1.48 17.50 5.34
C THR A 156 -2.12 17.13 4.01
N PHE A 157 -2.82 15.99 3.95
CA PHE A 157 -3.50 15.52 2.75
C PHE A 157 -4.63 14.56 3.12
N ASN A 158 -5.79 14.71 2.49
CA ASN A 158 -6.91 13.79 2.57
C ASN A 158 -7.47 13.60 1.15
N GLY A 159 -7.16 12.44 0.54
CA GLY A 159 -7.46 12.17 -0.85
C GLY A 159 -8.20 10.85 -1.06
N ILE A 160 -9.23 10.88 -1.89
CA ILE A 160 -10.05 9.74 -2.29
C ILE A 160 -9.69 9.37 -3.73
N TYR A 161 -9.08 8.21 -3.89
CA TYR A 161 -8.62 7.65 -5.15
C TYR A 161 -9.77 6.90 -5.81
N ARG A 162 -10.19 7.35 -6.99
CA ARG A 162 -11.19 6.69 -7.84
C ARG A 162 -10.48 6.13 -9.06
N LYS A 163 -10.70 4.85 -9.37
CA LYS A 163 -10.04 4.21 -10.52
C LYS A 163 -10.43 4.91 -11.80
N LYS A 164 -9.46 5.06 -12.71
CA LYS A 164 -9.75 5.39 -14.09
C LYS A 164 -10.40 4.18 -14.78
N ASP A 165 -11.38 4.47 -15.63
CA ASP A 165 -12.01 3.48 -16.53
C ASP A 165 -11.06 3.05 -17.66
#